data_AF-A0A2V9Y7B3-F1
#
_entry.id   AF-A0A2V9Y7B3-F1
#
_cell.length_a   1.000
_cell.length_b   1.000
_cell.length_c   1.000
_cell.angle_alpha   90.00
_cell.angle_beta   90.00
_cell.angle_gamma   90.00
#
_symmetry.space_group_name_H-M   'P 1'
#
loop_
_entity.id
_entity.type
_entity.pdbx_description
1 polymer ?
#
loop_
_entity_poly.entity_id
_entity_poly.type
_entity_poly.pdbx_seq_one_letter_code
_entity_poly.pdbx_strand_id
1 'polypeptide(L)'
;MRLFGLVSLGLVLACAAMAGGAIHTHRQARILLENLKRLDTNSDPSSSFNTFREKHRHQLANQECRDDFCQYEFVVKNWVLSTLRLAPPTELRARVTVFHRRLDAAGVDYTSAIFKENSPVVHVQEDFCADRTDIRCDHFALNPHGRNVGPAWNGNIEFGQLATDGQKQAAWALNLDCLASRHGCTDISQLTPKVWKATGPGTVSSRMRSTADSNAEASQLLSE
;
A
#
# COMPACT_ATOMS: atom_id res chain seq x y z
N MET A 1 -30.92 33.98 -21.23
CA MET A 1 -29.78 33.33 -21.94
C MET A 1 -28.43 33.45 -21.23
N ARG A 2 -28.04 34.59 -20.63
CA ARG A 2 -26.72 34.73 -19.97
C ARG A 2 -26.51 33.85 -18.73
N LEU A 3 -27.57 33.56 -17.96
CA LEU A 3 -27.48 32.70 -16.76
C LEU A 3 -27.16 31.23 -17.11
N PHE A 4 -27.74 30.70 -18.19
CA PHE A 4 -27.50 29.33 -18.64
C PHE A 4 -26.05 29.12 -19.11
N GLY A 5 -25.45 30.11 -19.79
CA GLY A 5 -24.04 30.02 -20.21
C GLY A 5 -23.06 29.98 -19.03
N LEU A 6 -23.32 30.75 -17.97
CA LEU A 6 -22.48 30.79 -16.77
C LEU A 6 -22.57 29.49 -15.95
N VAL A 7 -23.78 28.92 -15.82
CA VAL A 7 -24.00 27.64 -15.12
C VAL A 7 -23.30 26.49 -15.85
N SER A 8 -23.43 26.41 -17.17
CA SER A 8 -22.78 25.37 -17.96
C SER A 8 -21.25 25.46 -17.90
N LEU A 9 -20.68 26.66 -17.96
CA LEU A 9 -19.23 26.85 -17.84
C LEU A 9 -18.71 26.45 -16.44
N GLY A 10 -19.45 26.81 -15.38
CA GLY A 10 -19.12 26.40 -14.01
C GLY A 10 -19.12 24.88 -13.84
N LEU A 11 -20.11 24.19 -14.40
CA LEU A 11 -20.20 22.72 -14.41
C LEU A 11 -19.02 22.07 -15.16
N VAL A 12 -18.66 22.60 -16.33
CA VAL A 12 -17.53 22.08 -17.11
C VAL A 12 -16.21 22.24 -16.35
N LEU A 13 -15.96 23.40 -15.74
CA LEU A 13 -14.75 23.64 -14.95
C LEU A 13 -14.69 22.74 -13.71
N ALA A 14 -15.81 22.52 -13.02
CA ALA A 14 -15.89 21.58 -11.91
C ALA A 14 -15.55 20.16 -12.37
N CYS A 15 -16.16 19.68 -13.46
CA CYS A 15 -15.87 18.35 -14.02
C CYS A 15 -14.40 18.19 -14.43
N ALA A 16 -13.81 19.21 -15.05
CA ALA A 16 -12.40 19.20 -15.44
C ALA A 16 -11.48 19.13 -14.21
N ALA A 17 -11.77 19.91 -13.16
CA ALA A 17 -11.00 19.89 -11.91
C ALA A 17 -11.10 18.52 -11.20
N MET A 18 -12.29 17.91 -11.19
CA MET A 18 -12.51 16.58 -10.61
C MET A 18 -11.73 15.49 -11.35
N ALA A 19 -11.89 15.42 -12.68
CA ALA A 19 -11.19 14.45 -13.51
C ALA A 19 -9.67 14.64 -13.42
N GLY A 20 -9.21 15.89 -13.49
CA GLY A 20 -7.80 16.24 -13.33
C GLY A 20 -7.24 15.81 -11.98
N GLY A 21 -7.96 16.08 -10.89
CA GLY A 21 -7.56 15.68 -9.53
C GLY A 21 -7.49 14.16 -9.33
N ALA A 22 -8.48 13.42 -9.85
CA ALA A 22 -8.50 11.96 -9.83
C ALA A 22 -7.30 11.37 -10.59
N ILE A 23 -7.08 11.82 -11.84
CA ILE A 23 -5.98 11.35 -12.69
C ILE A 23 -4.63 11.69 -12.04
N HIS A 24 -4.48 12.90 -11.51
CA HIS A 24 -3.25 13.33 -10.86
C HIS A 24 -2.93 12.45 -9.64
N THR A 25 -3.90 12.25 -8.73
CA THR A 25 -3.72 11.44 -7.51
C THR A 25 -3.34 10.00 -7.86
N HIS A 26 -4.07 9.40 -8.79
CA HIS A 26 -3.82 8.03 -9.23
C HIS A 26 -2.44 7.88 -9.88
N ARG A 27 -2.04 8.85 -10.72
CA ARG A 27 -0.70 8.86 -11.34
C ARG A 27 0.40 9.00 -10.29
N GLN A 28 0.25 9.90 -9.31
CA GLN A 28 1.24 10.09 -8.24
C GLN A 28 1.39 8.83 -7.39
N ALA A 29 0.28 8.20 -6.99
CA ALA A 29 0.30 6.94 -6.24
C ALA A 29 0.95 5.81 -7.03
N ARG A 30 0.64 5.68 -8.32
CA ARG A 30 1.26 4.67 -9.19
C ARG A 30 2.76 4.88 -9.32
N ILE A 31 3.21 6.12 -9.58
CA ILE A 31 4.64 6.42 -9.71
C ILE A 31 5.38 6.16 -8.39
N LEU A 32 4.78 6.50 -7.25
CA LEU A 32 5.35 6.23 -5.93
C LEU A 32 5.51 4.73 -5.71
N LEU A 33 4.44 3.96 -5.89
CA LEU A 33 4.44 2.50 -5.73
C LEU A 33 5.43 1.82 -6.68
N GLU A 34 5.44 2.19 -7.97
CA GLU A 34 6.37 1.62 -8.95
C GLU A 34 7.83 1.90 -8.61
N ASN A 35 8.17 3.09 -8.10
CA ASN A 35 9.55 3.38 -7.71
C ASN A 35 9.93 2.69 -6.40
N LEU A 36 8.98 2.54 -5.46
CA LEU A 36 9.20 1.81 -4.22
C LEU A 36 9.54 0.34 -4.51
N LYS A 37 8.77 -0.32 -5.38
CA LYS A 37 9.01 -1.68 -5.85
C LYS A 37 10.38 -1.89 -6.49
N ARG A 38 10.94 -0.85 -7.10
CA ARG A 38 12.23 -0.92 -7.77
C ARG A 38 13.41 -0.85 -6.80
N LEU A 39 13.20 -0.49 -5.53
CA LEU A 39 14.29 -0.44 -4.54
C LEU A 39 15.00 -1.80 -4.45
N ASP A 40 14.24 -2.89 -4.49
CA ASP A 40 14.76 -4.26 -4.46
C ASP A 40 15.47 -4.71 -5.76
N THR A 41 15.08 -4.15 -6.91
CA THR A 41 15.68 -4.55 -8.20
C THR A 41 17.08 -3.99 -8.45
N ASN A 42 17.58 -3.11 -7.56
CA ASN A 42 18.89 -2.48 -7.72
C ASN A 42 19.97 -3.25 -6.96
N SER A 43 21.18 -3.28 -7.52
CA SER A 43 22.35 -3.90 -6.87
C SER A 43 22.77 -3.20 -5.58
N ASP A 44 22.40 -1.92 -5.41
CA ASP A 44 22.53 -1.18 -4.15
C ASP A 44 21.18 -0.49 -3.82
N PRO A 45 20.31 -1.16 -3.05
CA PRO A 45 19.03 -0.60 -2.63
C PRO A 45 19.16 0.68 -1.81
N SER A 46 20.26 0.86 -1.07
CA SER A 46 20.48 2.01 -0.19
C SER A 46 20.83 3.27 -1.00
N SER A 47 21.68 3.14 -2.01
CA SER A 47 21.92 4.20 -2.99
C SER A 47 20.65 4.55 -3.77
N SER A 48 19.89 3.53 -4.18
CA SER A 48 18.62 3.69 -4.89
C SER A 48 17.57 4.43 -4.06
N PHE A 49 17.57 4.22 -2.74
CA PHE A 49 16.71 4.95 -1.82
C PHE A 49 17.03 6.45 -1.81
N ASN A 50 18.28 6.88 -1.91
CA ASN A 50 18.60 8.31 -1.98
C ASN A 50 17.99 8.97 -3.23
N THR A 51 18.04 8.29 -4.38
CA THR A 51 17.38 8.75 -5.61
C THR A 51 15.86 8.76 -5.46
N PHE A 52 15.28 7.72 -4.84
CA PHE A 52 13.86 7.66 -4.54
C PHE A 52 13.42 8.85 -3.65
N ARG A 53 14.14 9.10 -2.56
CA ARG A 53 13.86 10.18 -1.62
C ARG A 53 13.86 11.55 -2.29
N GLU A 54 14.87 11.83 -3.12
CA GLU A 54 14.94 13.12 -3.83
C GLU A 54 13.80 13.26 -4.85
N LYS A 55 13.52 12.20 -5.63
CA LYS A 55 12.43 12.19 -6.62
C LYS A 55 11.06 12.41 -6.00
N HIS A 56 10.86 11.94 -4.77
CA HIS A 56 9.60 11.99 -4.04
C HIS A 56 9.58 13.04 -2.92
N ARG A 57 10.51 14.00 -2.94
CA ARG A 57 10.66 15.01 -1.88
C ARG A 57 9.38 15.82 -1.61
N HIS A 58 8.59 16.11 -2.64
CA HIS A 58 7.30 16.82 -2.50
C HIS A 58 6.21 16.00 -1.80
N GLN A 59 6.41 14.69 -1.67
CA GLN A 59 5.50 13.76 -0.99
C GLN A 59 6.01 13.39 0.40
N LEU A 60 7.24 13.75 0.77
CA LEU A 60 7.81 13.47 2.09
C LEU A 60 7.02 14.24 3.15
N ALA A 61 6.24 13.50 3.94
CA ALA A 61 5.37 14.05 4.97
C ALA A 61 6.04 14.04 6.34
N ASN A 62 6.88 13.04 6.61
CA ASN A 62 7.59 12.89 7.87
C ASN A 62 8.95 12.22 7.68
N GLN A 63 9.90 12.58 8.53
CA GLN A 63 11.20 11.94 8.64
C GLN A 63 11.58 11.89 10.13
N GLU A 64 11.69 10.68 10.66
CA GLU A 64 12.06 10.45 12.05
C GLU A 64 13.36 9.65 12.08
N CYS A 65 14.40 10.21 12.70
CA CYS A 65 15.67 9.51 12.90
C CYS A 65 15.99 9.44 14.38
N ARG A 66 16.31 8.25 14.86
CA ARG A 66 16.76 7.96 16.21
C ARG A 66 17.97 7.04 16.14
N ASP A 67 19.11 7.54 16.60
CA ASP A 67 20.39 6.82 16.54
C ASP A 67 20.70 6.37 15.09
N ASP A 68 20.87 5.07 14.86
CA ASP A 68 21.15 4.49 13.55
C ASP A 68 19.89 4.07 12.77
N PHE A 69 18.70 4.38 13.29
CA PHE A 69 17.41 4.09 12.66
C PHE A 69 16.78 5.36 12.10
N CYS A 70 16.37 5.34 10.83
CA CYS A 70 15.60 6.42 10.21
C CYS A 70 14.38 5.86 9.49
N GLN A 71 13.22 6.44 9.73
CA GLN A 71 11.98 6.18 9.02
C GLN A 71 11.55 7.39 8.21
N TYR A 72 11.21 7.17 6.95
CA TYR A 72 10.75 8.18 6.01
C TYR A 72 9.34 7.84 5.56
N GLU A 73 8.44 8.82 5.61
CA GLU A 73 7.04 8.63 5.19
C GLU A 73 6.69 9.52 4.01
N PHE A 74 6.24 8.92 2.92
CA PHE A 74 5.82 9.59 1.69
C PHE A 74 4.33 9.38 1.47
N VAL A 75 3.57 10.44 1.25
CA VAL A 75 2.10 10.37 1.31
C VAL A 75 1.45 10.93 0.06
N VAL A 76 0.51 10.16 -0.49
CA VAL A 76 -0.39 10.59 -1.57
C VAL A 76 -1.84 10.51 -1.08
N LYS A 77 -2.56 11.62 -1.18
CA LYS A 77 -3.96 11.75 -0.74
C LYS A 77 -4.85 12.25 -1.86
N ASN A 78 -6.10 11.82 -1.90
CA ASN A 78 -7.12 12.32 -2.82
C ASN A 78 -7.80 13.62 -2.32
N TRP A 79 -7.02 14.54 -1.75
CA TRP A 79 -7.54 15.68 -0.97
C TRP A 79 -8.55 16.54 -1.73
N VAL A 80 -8.37 16.74 -3.04
CA VAL A 80 -9.29 17.52 -3.89
C VAL A 80 -10.67 16.87 -3.90
N LEU A 81 -10.72 15.55 -4.14
CA LEU A 81 -11.97 14.79 -4.21
C LEU A 81 -12.64 14.71 -2.84
N SER A 82 -11.86 14.51 -1.78
CA SER A 82 -12.40 14.41 -0.42
C SER A 82 -12.92 15.75 0.10
N THR A 83 -12.23 16.86 -0.19
CA THR A 83 -12.65 18.21 0.22
C THR A 83 -13.96 18.61 -0.47
N LEU A 84 -14.12 18.22 -1.74
CA LEU A 84 -15.35 18.42 -2.50
C LEU A 84 -16.44 17.37 -2.19
N ARG A 85 -16.18 16.42 -1.27
CA ARG A 85 -17.10 15.33 -0.88
C ARG A 85 -17.52 14.43 -2.05
N LEU A 86 -16.65 14.25 -3.02
CA LEU A 86 -16.89 13.43 -4.21
C LEU A 86 -16.43 11.99 -4.04
N ALA A 87 -15.43 11.79 -3.19
CA ALA A 87 -14.91 10.50 -2.77
C ALA A 87 -14.57 10.58 -1.28
N PRO A 88 -14.62 9.46 -0.53
CA PRO A 88 -14.07 9.42 0.82
C PRO A 88 -12.57 9.74 0.80
N PRO A 89 -12.00 10.26 1.89
CA PRO A 89 -10.56 10.43 2.00
C PRO A 89 -9.85 9.08 1.81
N THR A 90 -8.89 9.01 0.90
CA THR A 90 -8.07 7.81 0.65
C THR A 90 -6.61 8.25 0.66
N GLU A 91 -5.76 7.44 1.29
CA GLU A 91 -4.34 7.72 1.47
C GLU A 91 -3.51 6.49 1.13
N LEU A 92 -2.47 6.69 0.31
CA LEU A 92 -1.37 5.75 0.15
C LEU A 92 -0.14 6.36 0.83
N ARG A 93 0.36 5.69 1.88
CA ARG A 93 1.56 6.09 2.62
C ARG A 93 2.64 5.06 2.39
N ALA A 94 3.71 5.45 1.69
CA ALA A 94 4.91 4.64 1.63
C ALA A 94 5.79 4.92 2.85
N ARG A 95 6.28 3.87 3.49
CA ARG A 95 7.28 3.93 4.56
C ARG A 95 8.56 3.29 4.06
N VAL A 96 9.68 3.96 4.33
CA VAL A 96 11.01 3.39 4.10
C VAL A 96 11.80 3.51 5.38
N THR A 97 12.32 2.39 5.84
CA THR A 97 13.12 2.25 7.04
C THR A 97 14.56 1.99 6.66
N VAL A 98 15.47 2.75 7.25
CA VAL A 98 16.91 2.63 7.07
C VAL A 98 17.53 2.36 8.44
N PHE A 99 18.29 1.28 8.56
CA PHE A 99 19.00 0.90 9.77
C PHE A 99 20.50 0.75 9.48
N HIS A 100 21.36 1.35 10.31
CA HIS A 100 22.81 1.43 10.08
C HIS A 100 23.18 1.86 8.65
N ARG A 101 22.46 2.87 8.13
CA ARG A 101 22.61 3.41 6.75
C ARG A 101 22.29 2.41 5.62
N ARG A 102 21.68 1.27 5.93
CA ARG A 102 21.19 0.30 4.96
C ARG A 102 19.68 0.31 4.93
N LEU A 103 19.11 0.07 3.75
CA LEU A 103 17.68 -0.17 3.63
C LEU A 103 17.31 -1.42 4.45
N ASP A 104 16.35 -1.30 5.35
CA ASP A 104 15.93 -2.36 6.27
C ASP A 104 14.53 -2.87 5.88
N ALA A 105 13.60 -1.95 5.61
CA ALA A 105 12.26 -2.29 5.13
C ALA A 105 11.73 -1.19 4.20
N ALA A 106 10.88 -1.59 3.26
CA ALA A 106 10.05 -0.67 2.48
C ALA A 106 8.62 -1.20 2.43
N GLY A 107 7.65 -0.33 2.62
CA GLY A 107 6.27 -0.76 2.68
C GLY A 107 5.29 0.34 2.31
N VAL A 108 4.02 -0.03 2.21
CA VAL A 108 2.93 0.92 2.12
C VAL A 108 1.80 0.57 3.07
N ASP A 109 1.19 1.60 3.62
CA ASP A 109 -0.19 1.54 4.12
C ASP A 109 -1.10 2.14 3.06
N TYR A 110 -2.14 1.39 2.70
CA TYR A 110 -3.16 1.88 1.80
C TYR A 110 -4.52 1.85 2.50
N THR A 111 -5.08 3.04 2.74
CA THR A 111 -6.32 3.22 3.49
C THR A 111 -7.37 3.93 2.64
N SER A 112 -8.58 3.37 2.58
CA SER A 112 -9.76 4.07 2.08
C SER A 112 -10.65 4.44 3.25
N ALA A 113 -10.60 5.70 3.67
CA ALA A 113 -11.25 6.16 4.90
C ALA A 113 -12.77 6.35 4.73
N ILE A 114 -13.49 5.23 4.62
CA ILE A 114 -14.97 5.23 4.56
C ILE A 114 -15.56 5.42 5.96
N PHE A 115 -14.90 4.91 7.02
CA PHE A 115 -15.36 4.97 8.40
C PHE A 115 -14.19 5.21 9.36
N LYS A 116 -14.16 6.33 10.10
CA LYS A 116 -12.99 6.76 10.92
C LYS A 116 -12.29 5.64 11.72
N GLU A 117 -13.05 4.71 12.31
CA GLU A 117 -12.53 3.60 13.12
C GLU A 117 -12.56 2.22 12.41
N ASN A 118 -13.24 2.10 11.26
CA ASN A 118 -13.48 0.83 10.55
C ASN A 118 -13.13 0.92 9.05
N SER A 119 -12.09 1.68 8.71
CA SER A 119 -11.67 1.84 7.32
C SER A 119 -10.82 0.67 6.89
N PRO A 120 -10.98 0.16 5.66
CA PRO A 120 -10.09 -0.85 5.17
C PRO A 120 -8.67 -0.29 5.01
N VAL A 121 -7.71 -0.97 5.63
CA VAL A 121 -6.27 -0.73 5.57
C VAL A 121 -5.59 -1.99 5.09
N VAL A 122 -4.73 -1.87 4.09
CA VAL A 122 -3.76 -2.91 3.76
C VAL A 122 -2.35 -2.40 4.04
N HIS A 123 -1.62 -3.15 4.84
CA HIS A 123 -0.17 -3.02 5.01
C HIS A 123 0.53 -4.00 4.07
N VAL A 124 1.50 -3.50 3.30
CA VAL A 124 2.41 -4.33 2.50
C VAL A 124 3.82 -3.93 2.88
N GLN A 125 4.65 -4.87 3.29
CA GLN A 125 6.04 -4.63 3.67
C GLN A 125 6.97 -5.65 3.02
N GLU A 126 8.07 -5.14 2.49
CA GLU A 126 9.22 -5.88 2.01
C GLU A 126 10.40 -5.65 2.95
N ASP A 127 10.95 -6.74 3.50
CA ASP A 127 12.11 -6.73 4.38
C ASP A 127 13.40 -6.94 3.57
N PHE A 128 14.35 -6.02 3.68
CA PHE A 128 15.64 -6.05 2.99
C PHE A 128 16.65 -6.84 3.84
N CYS A 129 16.56 -8.15 3.76
CA CYS A 129 17.26 -9.09 4.64
C CYS A 129 18.18 -10.09 3.91
N ALA A 130 18.49 -9.89 2.63
CA ALA A 130 19.21 -10.91 1.85
C ALA A 130 20.62 -11.22 2.38
N ASP A 131 21.26 -10.27 3.07
CA ASP A 131 22.58 -10.43 3.69
C ASP A 131 22.53 -10.87 5.16
N ARG A 132 21.32 -11.05 5.73
CA ARG A 132 21.13 -11.47 7.11
C ARG A 132 21.18 -13.00 7.25
N THR A 133 21.77 -13.46 8.34
CA THR A 133 21.92 -14.89 8.65
C THR A 133 21.01 -15.35 9.78
N ASP A 134 20.44 -14.42 10.54
CA ASP A 134 19.60 -14.66 11.70
C ASP A 134 18.10 -14.78 11.36
N ILE A 135 17.70 -14.38 10.16
CA ILE A 135 16.32 -14.49 9.65
C ILE A 135 16.31 -15.07 8.24
N ARG A 136 15.25 -15.83 7.94
CA ARG A 136 15.00 -16.31 6.58
C ARG A 136 14.41 -15.19 5.74
N CYS A 137 15.08 -14.85 4.63
CA CYS A 137 14.65 -13.77 3.76
C CYS A 137 13.71 -14.20 2.62
N ASP A 138 13.31 -15.48 2.56
CA ASP A 138 12.37 -16.04 1.59
C ASP A 138 10.93 -16.15 2.15
N HIS A 139 10.65 -15.51 3.28
CA HIS A 139 9.35 -15.56 3.93
C HIS A 139 8.28 -14.75 3.15
N PHE A 140 7.03 -15.15 3.32
CA PHE A 140 5.85 -14.53 2.73
C PHE A 140 4.67 -14.80 3.67
N ALA A 141 4.38 -13.82 4.52
CA ALA A 141 3.37 -13.85 5.55
C ALA A 141 2.13 -13.07 5.10
N LEU A 142 0.98 -13.72 5.28
CA LEU A 142 -0.31 -13.23 4.86
C LEU A 142 -1.21 -13.23 6.09
N ASN A 143 -1.65 -12.05 6.50
CA ASN A 143 -2.55 -11.92 7.61
C ASN A 143 -3.76 -11.05 7.25
N PRO A 144 -4.88 -11.66 6.82
CA PRO A 144 -6.11 -10.92 6.53
C PRO A 144 -6.79 -10.30 7.76
N HIS A 145 -6.20 -10.46 8.96
CA HIS A 145 -6.72 -9.96 10.23
C HIS A 145 -5.56 -9.57 11.18
N GLY A 146 -5.22 -8.28 11.29
CA GLY A 146 -4.28 -7.82 12.33
C GLY A 146 -4.58 -8.47 13.70
N ARG A 147 -3.55 -8.84 14.48
CA ARG A 147 -3.71 -9.63 15.71
C ARG A 147 -4.82 -9.02 16.59
N ASN A 148 -5.91 -9.75 16.78
CA ASN A 148 -7.03 -9.46 17.69
C ASN A 148 -7.98 -8.29 17.36
N VAL A 149 -8.45 -8.14 16.11
CA VAL A 149 -9.59 -7.25 15.82
C VAL A 149 -10.46 -7.83 14.71
N GLY A 150 -11.73 -8.13 15.00
CA GLY A 150 -12.73 -8.18 13.93
C GLY A 150 -12.99 -6.75 13.42
N PRO A 151 -13.47 -6.52 12.18
CA PRO A 151 -13.79 -7.34 10.98
C PRO A 151 -12.71 -7.26 9.85
N ALA A 152 -13.01 -7.75 8.63
CA ALA A 152 -12.17 -7.82 7.40
C ALA A 152 -11.63 -6.48 6.80
N TRP A 153 -11.39 -5.49 7.65
CA TRP A 153 -10.90 -4.18 7.25
C TRP A 153 -9.38 -4.11 7.25
N ASN A 154 -8.65 -4.94 7.99
CA ASN A 154 -7.19 -4.83 8.08
C ASN A 154 -6.49 -6.06 7.53
N GLY A 155 -5.69 -5.87 6.49
CA GLY A 155 -4.86 -6.91 5.89
C GLY A 155 -3.40 -6.55 6.00
N ASN A 156 -2.55 -7.55 6.25
CA ASN A 156 -1.12 -7.39 6.26
C ASN A 156 -0.46 -8.43 5.34
N ILE A 157 0.52 -7.97 4.58
CA ILE A 157 1.36 -8.76 3.68
C ILE A 157 2.81 -8.38 4.00
N GLU A 158 3.55 -9.28 4.65
CA GLU A 158 4.97 -9.10 4.97
C GLU A 158 5.77 -10.14 4.19
N PHE A 159 6.86 -9.73 3.57
CA PHE A 159 7.70 -10.69 2.83
C PHE A 159 9.15 -10.23 2.77
N GLY A 160 10.04 -11.20 2.65
CA GLY A 160 11.46 -10.93 2.55
C GLY A 160 11.90 -10.65 1.11
N GLN A 161 13.06 -10.03 1.00
CA GLN A 161 13.75 -9.71 -0.25
C GLN A 161 13.96 -10.92 -1.18
N LEU A 162 13.94 -12.15 -0.67
CA LEU A 162 14.09 -13.37 -1.48
C LEU A 162 12.77 -14.11 -1.72
N ALA A 163 11.62 -13.50 -1.40
CA ALA A 163 10.31 -14.01 -1.81
C ALA A 163 10.20 -14.11 -3.33
N THR A 164 9.37 -15.03 -3.82
CA THR A 164 9.25 -15.28 -5.27
C THR A 164 8.70 -14.06 -6.03
N ASP A 165 9.06 -13.91 -7.30
CA ASP A 165 8.55 -12.82 -8.15
C ASP A 165 7.00 -12.78 -8.19
N GLY A 166 6.35 -13.95 -8.20
CA GLY A 166 4.90 -14.04 -8.16
C GLY A 166 4.30 -13.50 -6.86
N GLN A 167 4.92 -13.81 -5.73
CA GLN A 167 4.53 -13.28 -4.40
C GLN A 167 4.73 -11.77 -4.33
N LYS A 168 5.90 -11.27 -4.74
CA LYS A 168 6.18 -9.83 -4.78
C LYS A 168 5.22 -9.10 -5.70
N GLN A 169 4.97 -9.63 -6.90
CA GLN A 169 4.05 -9.03 -7.85
C GLN A 169 2.63 -8.96 -7.29
N ALA A 170 2.16 -10.00 -6.61
CA ALA A 170 0.84 -10.04 -6.01
C ALA A 170 0.72 -9.09 -4.81
N ALA A 171 1.70 -9.09 -3.90
CA ALA A 171 1.74 -8.20 -2.74
C ALA A 171 1.68 -6.73 -3.15
N TRP A 172 2.48 -6.37 -4.16
CA TRP A 172 2.53 -5.01 -4.68
C TRP A 172 1.43 -4.66 -5.70
N ALA A 173 0.49 -5.56 -6.00
CA ALA A 173 -0.62 -5.31 -6.94
C ALA A 173 -1.83 -4.65 -6.25
N LEU A 174 -1.59 -3.47 -5.68
CA LEU A 174 -2.64 -2.67 -5.07
C LEU A 174 -3.60 -2.12 -6.13
N ASN A 175 -4.88 -2.09 -5.80
CA ASN A 175 -5.91 -1.45 -6.60
C ASN A 175 -5.98 0.05 -6.29
N LEU A 176 -5.28 0.85 -7.08
CA LEU A 176 -5.23 2.30 -6.88
C LEU A 176 -6.53 3.01 -7.29
N ASP A 177 -7.50 2.32 -7.88
CA ASP A 177 -8.78 2.93 -8.28
C ASP A 177 -9.58 3.44 -7.07
N CYS A 178 -9.37 2.85 -5.88
CA CYS A 178 -10.00 3.32 -4.63
C CYS A 178 -9.61 4.77 -4.25
N LEU A 179 -8.52 5.32 -4.80
CA LEU A 179 -8.14 6.73 -4.58
C LEU A 179 -9.15 7.70 -5.17
N ALA A 180 -9.84 7.32 -6.24
CA ALA A 180 -10.81 8.17 -6.93
C ALA A 180 -12.24 7.62 -6.93
N SER A 181 -12.46 6.41 -6.38
CA SER A 181 -13.79 5.80 -6.27
C SER A 181 -14.73 6.67 -5.43
N ARG A 182 -15.91 6.97 -5.97
CA ARG A 182 -16.96 7.75 -5.29
C ARG A 182 -17.36 7.18 -3.94
N HIS A 183 -17.34 5.86 -3.82
CA HIS A 183 -17.71 5.14 -2.60
C HIS A 183 -16.49 4.58 -1.85
N GLY A 184 -15.28 4.88 -2.31
CA GLY A 184 -14.06 4.25 -1.80
C GLY A 184 -14.04 2.74 -2.08
N CYS A 185 -13.27 2.02 -1.28
CA CYS A 185 -13.25 0.56 -1.25
C CYS A 185 -13.73 0.04 0.09
N THR A 186 -14.60 -0.96 0.08
CA THR A 186 -15.37 -1.40 1.25
C THR A 186 -14.85 -2.67 1.90
N ASP A 187 -13.69 -3.18 1.49
CA ASP A 187 -13.01 -4.31 2.13
C ASP A 187 -11.58 -4.43 1.58
N ILE A 188 -10.71 -5.18 2.27
CA ILE A 188 -9.31 -5.34 1.87
C ILE A 188 -9.13 -6.09 0.55
N SER A 189 -10.10 -6.92 0.13
CA SER A 189 -10.02 -7.63 -1.16
C SER A 189 -10.23 -6.70 -2.35
N GLN A 190 -10.81 -5.52 -2.13
CA GLN A 190 -10.84 -4.47 -3.14
C GLN A 190 -9.53 -3.69 -3.21
N LEU A 191 -8.78 -3.59 -2.11
CA LEU A 191 -7.48 -2.90 -2.06
C LEU A 191 -6.35 -3.78 -2.62
N THR A 192 -6.36 -5.09 -2.37
CA THR A 192 -5.36 -6.05 -2.88
C THR A 192 -6.02 -7.30 -3.49
N PRO A 193 -6.70 -7.16 -4.64
CA PRO A 193 -7.53 -8.23 -5.22
C PRO A 193 -6.76 -9.47 -5.69
N LYS A 194 -5.44 -9.36 -5.88
CA LYS A 194 -4.59 -10.51 -6.23
C LYS A 194 -4.24 -11.38 -5.03
N VAL A 195 -4.28 -10.82 -3.82
CA VAL A 195 -3.92 -11.53 -2.58
C VAL A 195 -5.16 -12.01 -1.85
N TRP A 196 -6.20 -11.17 -1.76
CA TRP A 196 -7.40 -11.50 -1.02
C TRP A 196 -8.61 -11.75 -1.92
N LYS A 197 -9.55 -12.57 -1.42
CA LYS A 197 -10.85 -12.85 -2.05
C LYS A 197 -11.95 -12.66 -1.02
N ALA A 198 -12.95 -11.84 -1.34
CA ALA A 198 -14.20 -11.81 -0.55
C ALA A 198 -14.90 -13.18 -0.62
N THR A 199 -15.25 -13.72 0.54
CA THR A 199 -15.96 -15.01 0.66
C THR A 199 -17.36 -14.88 1.25
N GLY A 200 -17.71 -13.69 1.74
CA GLY A 200 -19.00 -13.38 2.37
C GLY A 200 -18.98 -11.98 2.99
N PRO A 201 -20.10 -11.54 3.60
CA PRO A 201 -20.18 -10.25 4.26
C PRO A 201 -19.15 -10.16 5.40
N GLY A 202 -18.18 -9.25 5.26
CA GLY A 202 -17.13 -9.06 6.26
C GLY A 202 -16.15 -10.24 6.39
N THR A 203 -16.10 -11.16 5.42
CA THR A 203 -15.16 -12.29 5.41
C THR A 203 -14.32 -12.30 4.14
N VAL A 204 -13.02 -12.58 4.31
CA VAL A 204 -12.04 -12.66 3.23
C VAL A 204 -11.17 -13.90 3.42
N SER A 205 -10.68 -14.44 2.32
CA SER A 205 -9.69 -15.52 2.33
C SER A 205 -8.47 -15.14 1.50
N SER A 206 -7.36 -15.83 1.73
CA SER A 206 -6.21 -15.73 0.86
C SER A 206 -6.41 -16.43 -0.47
N ARG A 207 -5.87 -15.83 -1.54
CA ARG A 207 -5.67 -16.45 -2.87
C ARG A 207 -4.29 -17.08 -2.99
N MET A 208 -3.40 -16.80 -2.05
CA MET A 208 -2.01 -17.28 -2.02
C MET A 208 -1.71 -17.96 -0.70
N ARG A 209 -0.78 -18.92 -0.70
CA ARG A 209 -0.36 -19.56 0.57
C ARG A 209 0.73 -18.73 1.25
N SER A 210 0.66 -18.62 2.57
CA SER A 210 1.80 -18.16 3.35
C SER A 210 2.86 -19.27 3.43
N THR A 211 4.13 -18.88 3.51
CA THR A 211 5.18 -19.83 3.92
C THR A 211 4.99 -20.31 5.36
N ALA A 212 4.37 -19.51 6.24
CA ALA A 212 4.02 -19.95 7.60
C ALA A 212 3.02 -21.11 7.57
N ASP A 213 1.96 -21.00 6.75
CA ASP A 213 0.96 -22.07 6.58
C ASP A 213 1.62 -23.35 6.06
N SER A 214 2.51 -23.21 5.07
CA SER A 214 3.23 -24.33 4.47
C SER A 214 4.16 -25.02 5.47
N ASN A 215 4.82 -24.25 6.33
CA ASN A 215 5.71 -24.79 7.38
C ASN A 215 4.91 -25.49 8.49
N ALA A 216 3.75 -24.96 8.86
CA ALA A 216 2.87 -25.58 9.85
C ALA A 216 2.33 -26.94 9.37
N GLU A 217 1.88 -27.03 8.12
CA GLU A 217 1.43 -28.29 7.49
C GLU A 217 2.57 -29.32 7.42
N ALA A 218 3.77 -28.90 7.01
CA ALA A 218 4.94 -29.80 6.94
C ALA A 218 5.36 -30.34 8.32
N SER A 219 5.14 -29.58 9.38
CA SER A 219 5.47 -29.99 10.75
C SER A 219 4.44 -30.96 11.35
N GLN A 220 3.20 -30.93 10.88
CA GLN A 220 2.14 -31.85 11.33
C GLN A 220 2.34 -33.28 10.81
N LEU A 221 2.93 -33.45 9.63
CA LEU A 221 3.17 -34.76 9.00
C LEU A 221 4.26 -35.61 9.68
N LEU A 222 4.98 -35.06 10.68
CA LEU A 222 6.00 -35.78 11.44
C LEU A 222 5.51 -36.24 12.83
N SER A 223 4.19 -36.13 13.10
CA SER A 223 3.58 -36.45 14.41
C SER A 223 2.69 -37.70 14.41
N GLU A 224 2.73 -38.53 13.36
CA GLU A 224 2.04 -39.84 13.29
C GLU A 224 3.02 -41.02 13.41
#